data_AF-A0A7K1UHR8-F1
#
_entry.id   AF-A0A7K1UHR8-F1
#
_cell.length_a   1.000
_cell.length_b   1.000
_cell.length_c   1.000
_cell.angle_alpha   90.00
_cell.angle_beta   90.00
_cell.angle_gamma   90.00
#
_symmetry.space_group_name_H-M   'P 1'
#
loop_
_entity.id
_entity.type
_entity.pdbx_description
1 polymer ?
#
loop_
_entity_poly.entity_id
_entity_poly.type
_entity_poly.pdbx_seq_one_letter_code
_entity_poly.pdbx_strand_id
1 'polypeptide(L)'
;MDEHGWPEETFDELVEREMEIRETTDWYDAPLDIQPERFIELGEAEEVRGACVREAGWEGVAEHVDVLEVPADQREDAEQAYWECVARFPSDPRALGNFSADEMPEEYLRALYEDEQRIRECLVDEGIRLPEGPSFEVYEEVQRSGDPSRLPEARHPHIEVQRLHGIEVFEEMQEICPRSDANEYLPDIPPPPED
;
A
#
# COMPACT_ATOMS: atom_id res chain seq x y z
N MET A 1 -22.12 0.24 -3.81
CA MET A 1 -21.18 1.18 -3.17
C MET A 1 -21.20 0.90 -1.70
N ASP A 2 -20.02 0.80 -1.08
CA ASP A 2 -19.87 0.55 0.36
C ASP A 2 -20.00 1.85 1.19
N GLU A 3 -19.65 1.79 2.47
CA GLU A 3 -19.71 2.96 3.37
C GLU A 3 -18.58 3.98 3.14
N HIS A 4 -17.53 3.59 2.42
CA HIS A 4 -16.39 4.44 2.05
C HIS A 4 -16.46 4.93 0.60
N GLY A 5 -17.60 4.73 -0.08
CA GLY A 5 -17.87 5.24 -1.41
C GLY A 5 -17.26 4.42 -2.54
N TRP A 6 -16.64 3.27 -2.26
CA TRP A 6 -16.08 2.41 -3.29
C TRP A 6 -17.20 1.72 -4.09
N PRO A 7 -17.06 1.62 -5.43
CA PRO A 7 -17.96 0.77 -6.22
C PRO A 7 -17.81 -0.70 -5.81
N GLU A 8 -18.87 -1.48 -6.03
CA GLU A 8 -18.73 -2.94 -5.99
C GLU A 8 -17.95 -3.34 -7.24
N GLU A 9 -16.80 -3.99 -7.04
CA GLU A 9 -15.95 -4.49 -8.13
C GLU A 9 -15.88 -6.01 -8.06
N THR A 10 -15.90 -6.61 -9.23
CA THR A 10 -15.71 -8.04 -9.45
C THR A 10 -14.23 -8.38 -9.49
N PHE A 11 -13.92 -9.68 -9.35
CA PHE A 11 -12.56 -10.17 -9.51
C PHE A 11 -11.97 -9.80 -10.88
N ASP A 12 -12.74 -9.95 -11.95
CA ASP A 12 -12.30 -9.64 -13.32
C ASP A 12 -11.97 -8.15 -13.49
N GLU A 13 -12.75 -7.25 -12.89
CA GLU A 13 -12.46 -5.80 -12.91
C GLU A 13 -11.16 -5.47 -12.16
N LEU A 14 -10.87 -6.14 -11.05
CA LEU A 14 -9.57 -5.99 -10.38
C LEU A 14 -8.42 -6.58 -11.21
N VAL A 15 -8.65 -7.67 -11.95
CA VAL A 15 -7.66 -8.22 -12.90
C VAL A 15 -7.36 -7.21 -14.00
N GLU A 16 -8.37 -6.59 -14.60
CA GLU A 16 -8.17 -5.56 -15.63
C GLU A 16 -7.30 -4.40 -15.12
N ARG A 17 -7.55 -3.92 -13.90
CA ARG A 17 -6.73 -2.87 -13.26
C ARG A 17 -5.29 -3.31 -13.00
N GLU A 18 -5.10 -4.50 -12.44
CA GLU A 18 -3.77 -5.04 -12.19
C GLU A 18 -2.97 -5.18 -13.50
N MET A 19 -3.62 -5.60 -14.58
CA MET A 19 -2.98 -5.69 -15.90
C MET A 19 -2.58 -4.30 -16.42
N GLU A 20 -3.43 -3.29 -16.28
CA GLU A 20 -3.07 -1.90 -16.62
C GLU A 20 -1.88 -1.40 -15.80
N ILE A 21 -1.82 -1.73 -14.50
CA ILE A 21 -0.70 -1.36 -13.63
C ILE A 21 0.60 -1.99 -14.13
N ARG A 22 0.60 -3.29 -14.48
CA ARG A 22 1.76 -3.97 -15.09
C ARG A 22 2.22 -3.35 -16.39
N GLU A 23 1.28 -2.94 -17.24
CA GLU A 23 1.62 -2.36 -18.55
C GLU A 23 2.19 -0.94 -18.45
N THR A 24 1.74 -0.17 -17.45
CA THR A 24 2.02 1.27 -17.37
C THR A 24 3.10 1.64 -16.36
N THR A 25 3.53 0.70 -15.51
CA THR A 25 4.44 0.96 -14.40
C THR A 25 5.85 0.44 -14.67
N ASP A 26 6.75 1.35 -15.02
CA ASP A 26 8.14 1.03 -15.38
C ASP A 26 8.95 0.26 -14.32
N TRP A 27 8.55 0.32 -13.04
CA TRP A 27 9.22 -0.39 -11.94
C TRP A 27 8.56 -1.73 -11.57
N TYR A 28 7.40 -2.04 -12.13
CA TYR A 28 6.60 -3.21 -11.78
C TYR A 28 6.75 -4.28 -12.86
N ASP A 29 7.75 -5.14 -12.71
CA ASP A 29 8.17 -6.12 -13.73
C ASP A 29 7.40 -7.46 -13.66
N ALA A 30 6.16 -7.41 -13.17
CA ALA A 30 5.30 -8.59 -13.08
C ALA A 30 4.86 -9.04 -14.49
N PRO A 31 4.99 -10.34 -14.85
CA PRO A 31 4.66 -10.83 -16.19
C PRO A 31 3.20 -10.57 -16.60
N LEU A 32 3.01 -10.18 -17.86
CA LEU A 32 1.69 -9.88 -18.44
C LEU A 32 0.93 -11.14 -18.90
N ASP A 33 1.62 -12.27 -19.07
CA ASP A 33 1.01 -13.53 -19.49
C ASP A 33 0.46 -14.36 -18.32
N ILE A 34 0.72 -13.94 -17.08
CA ILE A 34 0.25 -14.59 -15.86
C ILE A 34 -1.00 -13.88 -15.34
N GLN A 35 -2.11 -14.60 -15.29
CA GLN A 35 -3.33 -14.09 -14.67
C GLN A 35 -3.27 -14.24 -13.14
N PRO A 36 -3.79 -13.26 -12.37
CA PRO A 36 -3.93 -13.40 -10.93
C PRO A 36 -4.75 -14.64 -10.55
N GLU A 37 -4.26 -15.41 -9.58
CA GLU A 37 -5.03 -16.52 -9.00
C GLU A 37 -5.99 -16.02 -7.92
N ARG A 38 -5.55 -15.03 -7.15
CA ARG A 38 -6.36 -14.24 -6.22
C ARG A 38 -5.64 -12.93 -5.91
N PHE A 39 -6.39 -11.92 -5.49
CA PHE A 39 -5.82 -10.75 -4.84
C PHE A 39 -5.58 -11.02 -3.36
N ILE A 40 -4.58 -10.34 -2.80
CA ILE A 40 -4.15 -10.52 -1.41
C ILE A 40 -4.12 -9.18 -0.67
N GLU A 41 -4.38 -9.21 0.63
CA GLU A 41 -4.19 -8.03 1.48
C GLU A 41 -2.69 -7.71 1.62
N LEU A 42 -2.35 -6.43 1.85
CA LEU A 42 -0.94 -6.05 2.05
C LEU A 42 -0.32 -6.77 3.25
N GLY A 43 -1.09 -7.02 4.31
CA GLY A 43 -0.63 -7.70 5.52
C GLY A 43 -0.26 -9.17 5.33
N GLU A 44 -0.81 -9.87 4.33
CA GLU A 44 -0.46 -11.26 4.00
C GLU A 44 0.57 -11.39 2.87
N ALA A 45 0.97 -10.27 2.24
CA ALA A 45 1.77 -10.29 1.03
C ALA A 45 3.13 -10.98 1.19
N GLU A 46 3.83 -10.73 2.29
CA GLU A 46 5.11 -11.38 2.61
C GLU A 46 4.95 -12.90 2.75
N GLU A 47 3.93 -13.36 3.47
CA GLU A 47 3.70 -14.78 3.71
C GLU A 47 3.36 -15.52 2.41
N VAL A 48 2.41 -14.99 1.65
CA VAL A 48 1.88 -15.64 0.44
C VAL A 48 2.91 -15.64 -0.68
N ARG A 49 3.54 -14.49 -0.97
CA ARG A 49 4.55 -14.40 -2.02
C ARG A 49 5.81 -15.16 -1.61
N GLY A 50 6.25 -15.04 -0.36
CA GLY A 50 7.36 -15.82 0.16
C GLY A 50 7.11 -17.33 0.07
N ALA A 51 5.89 -17.80 0.33
CA ALA A 51 5.54 -19.20 0.14
C ALA A 51 5.62 -19.63 -1.34
N CYS A 52 5.06 -18.85 -2.26
CA CYS A 52 5.14 -19.10 -3.70
C CYS A 52 6.59 -19.16 -4.20
N VAL A 53 7.44 -18.22 -3.75
CA VAL A 53 8.85 -18.15 -4.15
C VAL A 53 9.65 -19.34 -3.59
N ARG A 54 9.36 -19.77 -2.36
CA ARG A 54 9.91 -21.03 -1.79
C ARG A 54 9.49 -22.26 -2.58
N GLU A 55 8.23 -22.34 -3.01
CA GLU A 55 7.74 -23.42 -3.87
C GLU A 55 8.43 -23.44 -5.23
N ALA A 56 8.83 -22.28 -5.74
CA ALA A 56 9.66 -22.12 -6.93
C ALA A 56 11.15 -22.49 -6.70
N GLY A 57 11.55 -22.83 -5.47
CA GLY A 57 12.90 -23.30 -5.13
C GLY A 57 13.83 -22.24 -4.53
N TRP A 58 13.31 -21.06 -4.20
CA TRP A 58 14.10 -19.94 -3.67
C TRP A 58 13.84 -19.72 -2.18
N GLU A 59 14.59 -20.45 -1.33
CA GLU A 59 14.38 -20.45 0.13
C GLU A 59 14.76 -19.14 0.84
N GLY A 60 15.52 -18.25 0.20
CA GLY A 60 16.06 -17.02 0.78
C GLY A 60 15.47 -15.73 0.23
N VAL A 61 14.35 -15.79 -0.49
CA VAL A 61 13.70 -14.61 -1.09
C VAL A 61 12.30 -14.45 -0.48
N ALA A 62 12.11 -13.38 0.29
CA ALA A 62 10.81 -13.00 0.83
C ALA A 62 10.23 -11.76 0.14
N GLU A 63 11.09 -10.82 -0.22
CA GLU A 63 10.73 -9.57 -0.90
C GLU A 63 11.68 -9.25 -2.07
N HIS A 64 11.28 -8.31 -2.93
CA HIS A 64 12.09 -7.88 -4.08
C HIS A 64 13.51 -7.45 -3.67
N VAL A 65 13.63 -6.75 -2.53
CA VAL A 65 14.93 -6.28 -2.04
C VAL A 65 15.81 -7.40 -1.51
N ASP A 66 15.23 -8.49 -0.99
CA ASP A 66 15.95 -9.68 -0.54
C ASP A 66 16.56 -10.46 -1.70
N VAL A 67 16.00 -10.35 -2.92
CA VAL A 67 16.61 -10.92 -4.13
C VAL A 67 18.02 -10.36 -4.36
N LEU A 68 18.28 -9.12 -3.95
CA LEU A 68 19.60 -8.50 -4.08
C LEU A 68 20.66 -9.18 -3.19
N GLU A 69 20.24 -9.93 -2.17
CA GLU A 69 21.12 -10.71 -1.27
C GLU A 69 21.51 -12.09 -1.84
N VAL A 70 20.88 -12.52 -2.93
CA VAL A 70 21.19 -13.76 -3.65
C VAL A 70 22.53 -13.65 -4.41
N PRO A 71 23.29 -14.74 -4.59
CA PRO A 71 24.49 -14.76 -5.44
C PRO A 71 24.26 -14.13 -6.80
N ALA A 72 25.21 -13.32 -7.26
CA ALA A 72 25.05 -12.48 -8.45
C ALA A 72 24.71 -13.26 -9.74
N ASP A 73 25.12 -14.53 -9.83
CA ASP A 73 24.84 -15.44 -10.94
C ASP A 73 23.43 -16.06 -10.90
N GLN A 74 22.68 -15.85 -9.83
CA GLN A 74 21.33 -16.38 -9.59
C GLN A 74 20.26 -15.29 -9.44
N ARG A 75 20.66 -14.02 -9.42
CA ARG A 75 19.74 -12.89 -9.16
C ARG A 75 18.63 -12.76 -10.18
N GLU A 76 18.93 -12.92 -11.46
CA GLU A 76 17.93 -12.78 -12.54
C GLU A 76 16.84 -13.86 -12.41
N ASP A 77 17.22 -15.11 -12.17
CA ASP A 77 16.27 -16.20 -11.98
C ASP A 77 15.42 -16.03 -10.70
N ALA A 78 16.03 -15.54 -9.62
CA ALA A 78 15.35 -15.26 -8.36
C ALA A 78 14.37 -14.08 -8.48
N GLU A 79 14.77 -13.03 -9.21
CA GLU A 79 13.95 -11.86 -9.52
C GLU A 79 12.75 -12.26 -10.37
N GLN A 80 12.96 -13.07 -11.40
CA GLN A 80 11.88 -13.61 -12.22
C GLN A 80 10.90 -14.41 -11.37
N ALA A 81 11.36 -15.32 -10.51
CA ALA A 81 10.49 -16.10 -9.64
C ALA A 81 9.68 -15.21 -8.67
N TYR A 82 10.30 -14.16 -8.14
CA TYR A 82 9.60 -13.19 -7.31
C TYR A 82 8.48 -12.48 -8.10
N TRP A 83 8.79 -11.95 -9.29
CA TRP A 83 7.81 -11.24 -10.11
C TRP A 83 6.69 -12.15 -10.63
N GLU A 84 6.97 -13.42 -10.94
CA GLU A 84 5.94 -14.42 -11.24
C GLU A 84 5.00 -14.63 -10.03
N CYS A 85 5.53 -14.69 -8.81
CA CYS A 85 4.70 -14.81 -7.60
C CYS A 85 3.90 -13.55 -7.29
N VAL A 86 4.46 -12.37 -7.54
CA VAL A 86 3.71 -11.10 -7.51
C VAL A 86 2.58 -11.10 -8.54
N ALA A 87 2.82 -11.64 -9.74
CA ALA A 87 1.81 -11.72 -10.78
C ALA A 87 0.66 -12.69 -10.45
N ARG A 88 0.97 -13.81 -9.80
CA ARG A 88 -0.02 -14.81 -9.34
C ARG A 88 -0.81 -14.32 -8.13
N PHE A 89 -0.15 -13.60 -7.23
CA PHE A 89 -0.70 -13.09 -5.96
C PHE A 89 -0.45 -11.58 -5.83
N PRO A 90 -1.06 -10.76 -6.70
CA PRO A 90 -0.98 -9.31 -6.60
C PRO A 90 -1.72 -8.81 -5.37
N SER A 91 -1.25 -7.70 -4.83
CA SER A 91 -1.97 -7.02 -3.75
C SER A 91 -3.22 -6.38 -4.34
N ASP A 92 -4.22 -6.10 -3.52
CA ASP A 92 -5.39 -5.34 -3.96
C ASP A 92 -4.96 -4.06 -4.69
N PRO A 93 -5.28 -3.91 -6.00
CA PRO A 93 -4.85 -2.75 -6.78
C PRO A 93 -5.44 -1.44 -6.26
N ARG A 94 -6.54 -1.50 -5.47
CA ARG A 94 -7.13 -0.33 -4.79
C ARG A 94 -6.23 0.22 -3.68
N ALA A 95 -5.33 -0.60 -3.12
CA ALA A 95 -4.39 -0.22 -2.07
C ALA A 95 -3.13 0.48 -2.61
N LEU A 96 -2.85 0.41 -3.91
CA LEU A 96 -1.69 1.03 -4.53
C LEU A 96 -1.91 2.54 -4.69
N GLY A 97 -1.77 3.28 -3.59
CA GLY A 97 -2.05 4.72 -3.46
C GLY A 97 -1.28 5.67 -4.39
N ASN A 98 -0.48 5.17 -5.33
CA ASN A 98 0.20 5.98 -6.36
C ASN A 98 -0.53 6.03 -7.71
N PHE A 99 -1.44 5.08 -8.02
CA PHE A 99 -2.04 4.99 -9.37
C PHE A 99 -3.47 5.51 -9.47
N SER A 100 -4.18 5.56 -8.34
CA SER A 100 -5.63 5.74 -8.30
C SER A 100 -6.05 6.95 -7.47
N ALA A 101 -5.18 7.96 -7.31
CA ALA A 101 -5.52 9.12 -6.48
C ALA A 101 -6.76 9.89 -6.95
N ASP A 102 -7.02 9.89 -8.25
CA ASP A 102 -8.25 10.43 -8.85
C ASP A 102 -9.47 9.50 -8.69
N GLU A 103 -9.25 8.20 -8.48
CA GLU A 103 -10.29 7.17 -8.35
C GLU A 103 -10.68 6.89 -6.89
N MET A 104 -9.88 7.36 -5.93
CA MET A 104 -10.21 7.29 -4.51
C MET A 104 -11.50 8.08 -4.22
N PRO A 105 -12.54 7.43 -3.66
CA PRO A 105 -13.77 8.11 -3.25
C PRO A 105 -13.49 9.20 -2.20
N GLU A 106 -14.30 10.27 -2.20
CA GLU A 106 -14.17 11.34 -1.19
C GLU A 106 -14.36 10.79 0.22
N GLU A 107 -15.29 9.84 0.41
CA GLU A 107 -15.58 9.21 1.68
C GLU A 107 -14.40 8.38 2.22
N TYR A 108 -13.68 7.68 1.35
CA TYR A 108 -12.42 7.00 1.69
C TYR A 108 -11.34 8.00 2.10
N LEU A 109 -11.15 9.07 1.32
CA LEU A 109 -10.18 10.13 1.67
C LEU A 109 -10.53 10.80 3.00
N ARG A 110 -11.83 10.95 3.29
CA ARG A 110 -12.34 11.52 4.54
C ARG A 110 -12.07 10.59 5.72
N ALA A 111 -12.27 9.28 5.56
CA ALA A 111 -11.93 8.29 6.59
C ALA A 111 -10.44 8.32 6.93
N LEU A 112 -9.56 8.34 5.91
CA LEU A 112 -8.11 8.48 6.11
C LEU A 112 -7.75 9.80 6.83
N TYR A 113 -8.35 10.91 6.41
CA TYR A 113 -8.12 12.20 7.04
C TYR A 113 -8.56 12.23 8.52
N GLU A 114 -9.74 11.67 8.82
CA GLU A 114 -10.25 11.56 10.20
C GLU A 114 -9.34 10.69 11.08
N ASP A 115 -8.80 9.60 10.53
CA ASP A 115 -7.79 8.79 11.23
C ASP A 115 -6.50 9.58 11.49
N GLU A 116 -6.02 10.36 10.53
CA GLU A 116 -4.87 11.25 10.74
C GLU A 116 -5.14 12.30 11.84
N GLN A 117 -6.36 12.84 11.91
CA GLN A 117 -6.73 13.76 13.00
C GLN A 117 -6.75 13.05 14.36
N ARG A 118 -7.31 11.84 14.43
CA ARG A 118 -7.32 11.01 15.64
C ARG A 118 -5.90 10.73 16.14
N ILE A 119 -4.98 10.36 15.24
CA ILE A 119 -3.57 10.14 15.56
C ILE A 119 -2.93 11.43 16.07
N ARG A 120 -3.18 12.56 15.39
CA ARG A 120 -2.65 13.87 15.79
C ARG A 120 -3.11 14.28 17.19
N GLU A 121 -4.38 14.06 17.51
CA GLU A 121 -4.94 14.31 18.85
C GLU A 121 -4.24 13.45 19.91
N CYS A 122 -4.07 12.15 19.66
CA CYS A 122 -3.33 11.26 20.55
C CYS A 122 -1.90 11.76 20.80
N LEU A 123 -1.16 12.13 19.74
CA LEU A 123 0.21 12.64 19.86
C LEU A 123 0.28 13.92 20.69
N VAL A 124 -0.70 14.82 20.54
CA VAL A 124 -0.78 16.05 21.34
C VAL A 124 -1.07 15.74 22.80
N ASP A 125 -1.94 14.77 23.09
CA ASP A 125 -2.25 14.32 24.45
C ASP A 125 -1.04 13.67 25.14
N GLU A 126 -0.18 12.97 24.38
CA GLU A 126 1.12 12.45 24.83
C GLU A 126 2.20 13.56 24.94
N GLY A 127 1.83 14.82 24.70
CA GLY A 127 2.69 15.98 24.88
C GLY A 127 3.61 16.29 23.70
N ILE A 128 3.41 15.62 22.55
CA ILE A 128 4.15 15.91 21.33
C ILE A 128 3.64 17.22 20.72
N ARG A 129 4.56 18.14 20.47
CA ARG A 129 4.25 19.39 19.78
C ARG A 129 4.35 19.18 18.27
N LEU A 130 3.21 19.32 17.60
CA LEU A 130 3.08 19.25 16.15
C LEU A 130 2.59 20.60 15.59
N PRO A 131 2.91 20.92 14.33
CA PRO A 131 2.23 21.99 13.62
C PRO A 131 0.72 21.70 13.50
N GLU A 132 -0.07 22.73 13.22
CA GLU A 132 -1.47 22.54 12.84
C GLU A 132 -1.55 21.66 11.58
N GLY A 133 -2.52 20.74 11.56
CA GLY A 133 -2.75 19.88 10.40
C GLY A 133 -3.38 20.64 9.22
N PRO A 134 -3.36 20.07 8.00
CA PRO A 134 -4.12 20.61 6.87
C PRO A 134 -5.63 20.54 7.14
N SER A 135 -6.43 21.31 6.41
CA SER A 135 -7.87 21.04 6.31
C SER A 135 -8.12 19.82 5.42
N PHE A 136 -9.34 19.28 5.47
CA PHE A 136 -9.73 18.17 4.58
C PHE A 136 -9.57 18.56 3.10
N GLU A 137 -9.92 19.78 2.72
CA GLU A 137 -9.81 20.23 1.32
C GLU A 137 -8.35 20.25 0.83
N VAL A 138 -7.42 20.67 1.69
CA VAL A 138 -5.98 20.63 1.38
C VAL A 138 -5.48 19.19 1.32
N TYR A 139 -5.90 18.35 2.26
CA TYR A 139 -5.55 16.93 2.27
C TYR A 139 -6.01 16.24 0.99
N GLU A 140 -7.29 16.39 0.62
CA GLU A 140 -7.85 15.84 -0.61
C GLU A 140 -7.12 16.35 -1.85
N GLU A 141 -6.88 17.66 -1.96
CA GLU A 141 -6.19 18.24 -3.11
C GLU A 141 -4.77 17.67 -3.28
N VAL A 142 -4.03 17.51 -2.17
CA VAL A 142 -2.69 16.93 -2.19
C VAL A 142 -2.73 15.47 -2.61
N GLN A 143 -3.63 14.67 -2.03
CA GLN A 143 -3.77 13.25 -2.39
C GLN A 143 -4.09 13.11 -3.88
N ARG A 144 -5.15 13.78 -4.36
CA ARG A 144 -5.58 13.73 -5.77
C ARG A 144 -4.53 14.24 -6.75
N SER A 145 -3.69 15.20 -6.34
CA SER A 145 -2.70 15.78 -7.26
C SER A 145 -1.65 14.77 -7.75
N GLY A 146 -1.38 13.71 -6.97
CA GLY A 146 -0.28 12.79 -7.23
C GLY A 146 1.10 13.47 -7.31
N ASP A 147 1.21 14.76 -6.93
CA ASP A 147 2.44 15.55 -7.04
C ASP A 147 3.30 15.32 -5.77
N PRO A 148 4.44 14.62 -5.87
CA PRO A 148 5.28 14.33 -4.72
C PRO A 148 5.79 15.58 -4.01
N SER A 149 5.87 16.72 -4.71
CA SER A 149 6.33 17.99 -4.15
C SER A 149 5.33 18.60 -3.16
N ARG A 150 4.06 18.20 -3.23
CA ARG A 150 2.98 18.66 -2.35
C ARG A 150 2.74 17.76 -1.14
N LEU A 151 3.28 16.53 -1.13
CA LEU A 151 3.20 15.62 0.01
C LEU A 151 3.55 16.25 1.39
N PRO A 152 4.49 17.22 1.50
CA PRO A 152 4.71 17.92 2.76
C PRO A 152 3.50 18.69 3.31
N GLU A 153 2.55 19.10 2.47
CA GLU A 153 1.33 19.84 2.85
C GLU A 153 0.30 18.94 3.54
N ALA A 154 0.23 17.67 3.16
CA ALA A 154 -0.64 16.64 3.75
C ALA A 154 0.16 15.57 4.49
N ARG A 155 1.23 15.98 5.18
CA ARG A 155 2.14 15.03 5.82
C ARG A 155 1.48 14.36 7.02
N HIS A 156 1.48 13.02 6.97
CA HIS A 156 1.04 12.16 8.07
C HIS A 156 1.69 12.56 9.42
N PRO A 157 0.94 12.62 10.54
CA PRO A 157 1.44 13.09 11.84
C PRO A 157 2.73 12.42 12.32
N HIS A 158 2.85 11.10 12.20
CA HIS A 158 4.09 10.39 12.57
C HIS A 158 5.32 10.85 11.78
N ILE A 159 5.19 11.20 10.50
CA ILE A 159 6.32 11.69 9.71
C ILE A 159 6.73 13.09 10.19
N GLU A 160 5.80 13.90 10.68
CA GLU A 160 6.13 15.16 11.38
C GLU A 160 6.86 14.88 12.71
N VAL A 161 6.47 13.85 13.46
CA VAL A 161 7.18 13.44 14.68
C VAL A 161 8.63 13.08 14.36
N GLN A 162 8.84 12.20 13.38
CA GLN A 162 10.18 11.79 12.97
C GLN A 162 11.05 12.98 12.57
N ARG A 163 10.48 13.94 11.82
CA ARG A 163 11.18 15.13 11.36
C ARG A 163 11.54 16.10 12.48
N LEU A 164 10.66 16.29 13.45
CA LEU A 164 10.80 17.29 14.50
C LEU A 164 11.54 16.77 15.74
N HIS A 165 11.35 15.49 16.07
CA HIS A 165 11.78 14.88 17.33
C HIS A 165 12.74 13.70 17.13
N GLY A 166 12.92 13.21 15.90
CA GLY A 166 13.85 12.15 15.55
C GLY A 166 13.22 10.76 15.50
N ILE A 167 14.00 9.78 15.03
CA ILE A 167 13.54 8.40 14.81
C ILE A 167 13.13 7.69 16.10
N GLU A 168 13.87 7.86 17.20
CA GLU A 168 13.60 7.18 18.47
C GLU A 168 12.21 7.55 19.02
N VAL A 169 11.86 8.85 18.97
CA VAL A 169 10.54 9.33 19.41
C VAL A 169 9.44 8.87 18.44
N PHE A 170 9.73 8.81 17.15
CA PHE A 170 8.79 8.29 16.16
C PHE A 170 8.46 6.82 16.37
N GLU A 171 9.45 5.97 16.69
CA GLU A 171 9.24 4.56 16.98
C GLU A 171 8.39 4.39 18.24
N GLU A 172 8.73 5.08 19.33
CA GLU A 172 7.95 5.06 20.57
C GLU A 172 6.50 5.53 20.35
N MET A 173 6.31 6.63 19.63
CA MET A 173 4.98 7.21 19.42
C MET A 173 4.11 6.37 18.49
N GLN A 174 4.67 5.61 17.55
CA GLN A 174 3.88 4.67 16.75
C GLN A 174 3.33 3.51 17.57
N GLU A 175 4.01 3.10 18.64
CA GLU A 175 3.48 2.08 19.55
C GLU A 175 2.33 2.62 20.40
N ILE A 176 2.41 3.89 20.80
CA ILE A 176 1.43 4.53 21.71
C ILE A 176 0.21 5.07 20.94
N CYS A 177 0.44 5.74 19.82
CA CYS A 177 -0.57 6.36 18.96
C CYS A 177 -0.59 5.70 17.58
N PRO A 178 -0.91 4.41 17.46
CA PRO A 178 -0.72 3.66 16.22
C PRO A 178 -1.55 4.22 15.07
N ARG A 179 -0.94 4.15 13.88
CA ARG A 179 -1.61 4.37 12.61
C ARG A 179 -2.62 3.24 12.39
N SER A 180 -3.83 3.56 11.93
CA SER A 180 -4.77 2.52 11.50
C SER A 180 -4.30 1.90 10.18
N ASP A 181 -4.67 0.65 9.95
CA ASP A 181 -4.41 0.03 8.66
C ASP A 181 -5.33 0.67 7.62
N ALA A 182 -4.77 1.37 6.63
CA ALA A 182 -5.57 2.01 5.59
C ALA A 182 -6.42 1.00 4.80
N ASN A 183 -6.02 -0.28 4.78
CA ASN A 183 -6.80 -1.36 4.17
C ASN A 183 -8.14 -1.60 4.87
N GLU A 184 -8.31 -1.17 6.13
CA GLU A 184 -9.58 -1.31 6.85
C GLU A 184 -10.71 -0.50 6.21
N TYR A 185 -10.37 0.49 5.38
CA TYR A 185 -11.32 1.33 4.65
C TYR A 185 -11.50 0.88 3.19
N LEU A 186 -10.82 -0.20 2.77
CA LEU A 186 -11.03 -0.80 1.46
C LEU A 186 -12.16 -1.82 1.54
N PRO A 187 -12.96 -1.97 0.47
CA PRO A 187 -13.96 -3.03 0.39
C PRO A 187 -13.29 -4.40 0.36
N ASP A 188 -14.02 -5.42 0.82
CA ASP A 188 -13.58 -6.81 0.75
C ASP A 188 -13.07 -7.18 -0.66
N ILE A 189 -12.00 -7.99 -0.68
CA ILE A 189 -11.46 -8.51 -1.93
C ILE A 189 -12.44 -9.56 -2.49
N PRO A 190 -12.97 -9.38 -3.71
CA PRO A 190 -13.84 -10.37 -4.32
C PRO A 190 -13.06 -11.68 -4.57
N PRO A 191 -13.64 -12.85 -4.27
CA PRO A 191 -13.00 -14.12 -4.56
C PRO A 191 -12.90 -14.34 -6.08
N PRO A 192 -11.94 -15.15 -6.55
CA PRO A 192 -11.92 -15.58 -7.95
C PRO A 192 -13.21 -16.34 -8.30
N PRO A 193 -13.66 -16.29 -9.57
CA PRO A 193 -14.84 -17.02 -10.01
C PRO A 193 -14.66 -18.54 -9.78
N GLU A 194 -15.73 -19.21 -9.34
CA GLU A 194 -15.75 -20.67 -9.21
C GLU A 194 -15.77 -21.32 -10.60
N ASP A 195 -14.84 -22.25 -10.86
CA ASP A 195 -14.76 -23.07 -12.09
C ASP A 195 -15.94 -24.07 -12.25
#